data_AF-A0A8H8TVG8-F1
#
_entry.id   AF-A0A8H8TVG8-F1
#
_cell.length_a   1.000
_cell.length_b   1.000
_cell.length_c   1.000
_cell.angle_alpha   90.00
_cell.angle_beta   90.00
_cell.angle_gamma   90.00
#
_symmetry.space_group_name_H-M   'P 1'
#
loop_
_entity.id
_entity.type
_entity.pdbx_description
1 polymer ?
#
loop_
_entity_poly.entity_id
_entity_poly.type
_entity_poly.pdbx_seq_one_letter_code
_entity_poly.pdbx_strand_id
1 'polypeptide(L)'
;MENLKRIIQQTEKLKASPPTVYDQQYLLGFRGLLVIETFLHVFLQTFVPVAVATSANPDGRLYQKIIRKTLSVVFWNEYFLYGAIIFLSARSIAIPFIRSEAKDRSSRIARSVLCRSIALSLPVAVSLAICKLAFTHKNLDTISQFKDSTGNKSIEVPYFIPNTLAYFNSVFNLFWTSHDWLLSSGSTAFPSQTLWMINAVYVQSYTVYMTMIIIPYTRKKWRVQTAFGFIITAWWVQSWAWFTISGLLFCDMVMNMDFQGCAQRGIPINIPHQRFQKSDGSPRPLRVPVWIPAGFCLAAGFFMQFAWAAWRPDLFDKEYEYHTGLYYTAGLNYEYKTHHTYARDDIYLILIGFFTFLEAYSVLQRIFENKLFVYLGKRSLSYFLIQSIIIYTAGIKVFTQTRQHDGANFPSSTIAALVTCLVTTIPAAELFYRLVELPSKVLAHRFFDILVK
;
A
#
# COMPACT_ATOMS: atom_id res chain seq x y z
N MET A 1 -33.43 21.51 18.24
CA MET A 1 -33.74 20.19 17.64
C MET A 1 -33.79 20.22 16.11
N GLU A 2 -34.33 21.27 15.48
CA GLU A 2 -34.36 21.42 14.01
C GLU A 2 -32.99 21.52 13.33
N ASN A 3 -32.03 22.25 13.92
CA ASN A 3 -30.67 22.34 13.37
C ASN A 3 -29.95 20.99 13.39
N LEU A 4 -30.17 20.16 14.42
CA LEU A 4 -29.61 18.80 14.48
C LEU A 4 -30.24 17.89 13.42
N LYS A 5 -31.55 18.00 13.19
CA LYS A 5 -32.25 17.28 12.10
C LYS A 5 -31.77 17.71 10.72
N ARG A 6 -31.49 19.01 10.49
CA ARG A 6 -30.91 19.51 9.24
C ARG A 6 -29.48 19.03 9.02
N ILE A 7 -28.64 19.00 10.07
CA ILE A 7 -27.27 18.46 9.99
C ILE A 7 -27.33 16.96 9.71
N ILE A 8 -28.20 16.20 10.38
CA ILE A 8 -28.40 14.77 10.13
C ILE A 8 -28.91 14.54 8.70
N GLN A 9 -29.89 15.29 8.21
CA GLN A 9 -30.39 15.19 6.83
C GLN A 9 -29.35 15.58 5.78
N GLN A 10 -28.49 16.57 6.05
CA GLN A 10 -27.35 16.89 5.18
C GLN A 10 -26.30 15.79 5.19
N THR A 11 -26.10 15.14 6.35
CA THR A 11 -25.20 13.97 6.50
C THR A 11 -25.78 12.74 5.81
N GLU A 12 -27.12 12.60 5.76
CA GLU A 12 -27.80 11.54 5.00
C GLU A 12 -27.83 11.79 3.50
N LYS A 13 -27.92 13.05 3.05
CA LYS A 13 -27.67 13.41 1.63
C LYS A 13 -26.20 13.22 1.23
N LEU A 14 -25.28 13.15 2.20
CA LEU A 14 -23.88 12.77 2.03
C LEU A 14 -23.64 11.26 2.17
N LYS A 15 -24.64 10.44 2.52
CA LYS A 15 -24.55 8.99 2.34
C LYS A 15 -24.51 8.76 0.83
N ALA A 16 -23.35 8.31 0.37
CA ALA A 16 -23.12 7.92 -1.01
C ALA A 16 -24.34 7.16 -1.56
N SER A 17 -24.78 7.56 -2.76
CA SER A 17 -25.78 6.86 -3.55
C SER A 17 -25.55 5.35 -3.48
N PRO A 18 -26.60 4.50 -3.53
CA PRO A 18 -26.43 3.05 -3.57
C PRO A 18 -25.39 2.70 -4.65
N PRO A 19 -24.48 1.74 -4.38
CA PRO A 19 -23.37 1.46 -5.28
C PRO A 19 -23.93 1.14 -6.66
N THR A 20 -23.74 2.05 -7.60
CA THR A 20 -23.95 1.75 -9.01
C THR A 20 -23.02 0.60 -9.39
N VAL A 21 -23.34 -0.14 -10.46
CA VAL A 21 -22.59 -1.28 -11.04
C VAL A 21 -21.06 -1.04 -11.20
N TYR A 22 -20.59 0.20 -11.04
CA TYR A 22 -19.21 0.67 -11.15
C TYR A 22 -18.48 0.94 -9.82
N ASP A 23 -19.13 0.79 -8.66
CA ASP A 23 -18.44 0.87 -7.37
C ASP A 23 -17.72 -0.47 -7.12
N GLN A 24 -16.42 -0.48 -7.43
CA GLN A 24 -15.53 -1.64 -7.22
C GLN A 24 -15.24 -1.81 -5.71
N GLN A 25 -16.27 -2.21 -4.96
CA GLN A 25 -16.21 -2.34 -3.49
C GLN A 25 -15.16 -3.36 -3.05
N TYR A 26 -14.92 -4.41 -3.85
CA TYR A 26 -13.84 -5.36 -3.59
C TYR A 26 -12.46 -4.70 -3.50
N LEU A 27 -12.19 -3.57 -4.16
CA LEU A 27 -10.93 -2.84 -4.01
C LEU A 27 -10.83 -2.16 -2.64
N LEU A 28 -11.94 -1.64 -2.11
CA LEU A 28 -12.01 -1.17 -0.72
C LEU A 28 -11.88 -2.35 0.25
N GLY A 29 -12.46 -3.49 -0.09
CA GLY A 29 -12.26 -4.75 0.61
C GLY A 29 -10.80 -5.13 0.76
N PHE A 30 -10.08 -5.18 -0.35
CA PHE A 30 -8.65 -5.49 -0.35
C PHE A 30 -7.83 -4.46 0.46
N ARG A 31 -8.19 -3.16 0.42
CA ARG A 31 -7.61 -2.17 1.36
C ARG A 31 -7.85 -2.52 2.82
N GLY A 32 -9.04 -3.05 3.14
CA GLY A 32 -9.37 -3.49 4.49
C GLY A 32 -8.54 -4.68 4.95
N LEU A 33 -8.22 -5.63 4.06
CA LEU A 33 -7.26 -6.69 4.36
C LEU A 33 -5.89 -6.11 4.69
N LEU A 34 -5.38 -5.18 3.87
CA LEU A 34 -4.09 -4.53 4.10
C LEU A 34 -4.04 -3.77 5.45
N VAL A 35 -5.16 -3.25 5.96
CA VAL A 35 -5.21 -2.64 7.30
C VAL A 35 -4.88 -3.67 8.37
N ILE A 36 -5.44 -4.88 8.28
CA ILE A 36 -5.18 -5.96 9.23
C ILE A 36 -3.73 -6.42 9.12
N GLU A 37 -3.26 -6.64 7.89
CA GLU A 37 -1.91 -7.11 7.62
C GLU A 37 -0.83 -6.10 8.05
N THR A 38 -1.03 -4.80 7.80
CA THR A 38 -0.11 -3.75 8.26
C THR A 38 -0.10 -3.62 9.78
N PHE A 39 -1.25 -3.74 10.45
CA PHE A 39 -1.30 -3.77 11.91
C PHE A 39 -0.51 -4.96 12.46
N LEU A 40 -0.75 -6.16 11.93
CA LEU A 40 -0.04 -7.38 12.32
C LEU A 40 1.46 -7.25 12.08
N HIS A 41 1.86 -6.72 10.92
CA HIS A 41 3.25 -6.47 10.59
C HIS A 41 3.94 -5.60 11.64
N VAL A 42 3.40 -4.40 11.90
CA VAL A 42 4.01 -3.45 12.87
C VAL A 42 4.01 -4.06 14.28
N PHE A 43 2.90 -4.66 14.71
CA PHE A 43 2.79 -5.27 16.04
C PHE A 43 3.79 -6.41 16.25
N LEU A 44 3.86 -7.35 15.29
CA LEU A 44 4.79 -8.47 15.35
C LEU A 44 6.23 -8.00 15.24
N GLN A 45 6.54 -7.01 14.41
CA GLN A 45 7.89 -6.44 14.34
C GLN A 45 8.32 -5.80 15.66
N THR A 46 7.39 -5.16 16.39
CA THR A 46 7.69 -4.56 17.70
C THR A 46 7.86 -5.60 18.81
N PHE A 47 6.95 -6.57 18.94
CA PHE A 47 6.94 -7.47 20.10
C PHE A 47 7.45 -8.88 19.83
N VAL A 48 7.37 -9.38 18.59
CA VAL A 48 7.78 -10.74 18.22
C VAL A 48 8.56 -10.70 16.89
N PRO A 49 9.67 -9.94 16.81
CA PRO A 49 10.31 -9.60 15.53
C PRO A 49 10.74 -10.84 14.72
N VAL A 50 11.17 -11.89 15.40
CA VAL A 50 11.60 -13.16 14.77
C VAL A 50 10.48 -13.83 13.95
N ALA A 51 9.21 -13.52 14.21
CA ALA A 51 8.07 -14.04 13.45
C ALA A 51 7.81 -13.27 12.13
N VAL A 52 8.60 -12.24 11.81
CA VAL A 52 8.47 -11.42 10.60
C VAL A 52 9.57 -11.80 9.60
N ALA A 53 9.19 -12.05 8.34
CA ALA A 53 10.05 -12.57 7.28
C ALA A 53 11.34 -11.77 7.08
N THR A 54 11.23 -10.45 7.18
CA THR A 54 12.28 -9.47 6.86
C THR A 54 12.93 -8.87 8.11
N SER A 55 12.62 -9.41 9.28
CA SER A 55 13.18 -8.93 10.54
C SER A 55 14.71 -9.11 10.60
N ALA A 56 15.37 -8.08 11.13
CA ALA A 56 16.79 -8.07 11.49
C ALA A 56 17.11 -8.97 12.72
N ASN A 57 16.11 -9.62 13.32
CA ASN A 57 16.27 -10.60 14.38
C ASN A 57 16.20 -12.02 13.79
N PRO A 58 17.34 -12.66 13.47
CA PRO A 58 17.36 -13.99 12.86
C PRO A 58 17.00 -15.12 13.83
N ASP A 59 17.29 -14.92 15.12
CA ASP A 59 17.23 -15.97 16.12
C ASP A 59 16.15 -15.74 17.18
N GLY A 60 15.48 -16.85 17.52
CA GLY A 60 14.39 -16.91 18.47
C GLY A 60 13.83 -18.33 18.55
N ARG A 61 12.67 -18.46 19.20
CA ARG A 61 12.04 -19.76 19.45
C ARG A 61 11.59 -20.43 18.15
N LEU A 62 11.61 -21.76 18.11
CA LEU A 62 11.30 -22.54 16.90
C LEU A 62 9.95 -22.15 16.27
N TYR A 63 8.90 -21.96 17.07
CA TYR A 63 7.59 -21.56 16.55
C TYR A 63 7.62 -20.20 15.84
N GLN A 64 8.43 -19.24 16.31
CA GLN A 64 8.58 -17.93 15.66
C GLN A 64 9.26 -18.08 14.30
N LYS A 65 10.31 -18.93 14.23
CA LYS A 65 11.00 -19.25 12.98
C LYS A 65 10.08 -19.95 11.96
N ILE A 66 9.19 -20.85 12.43
CA ILE A 66 8.19 -21.51 11.58
C ILE A 66 7.19 -20.48 11.04
N ILE A 67 6.65 -19.63 11.91
CA ILE A 67 5.69 -18.57 11.53
C ILE A 67 6.33 -17.61 10.50
N ARG A 68 7.59 -17.21 10.73
CA ARG A 68 8.38 -16.38 9.80
C ARG A 68 8.45 -16.97 8.40
N LYS A 69 8.75 -18.27 8.30
CA LYS A 69 8.96 -18.97 7.03
C LYS A 69 7.68 -19.40 6.34
N THR A 70 6.52 -19.31 7.00
CA THR A 70 5.24 -19.80 6.49
C THR A 70 4.24 -18.65 6.34
N LEU A 71 3.67 -18.19 7.45
CA LEU A 71 2.60 -17.21 7.47
C LEU A 71 3.09 -15.79 7.17
N SER A 72 4.26 -15.40 7.65
CA SER A 72 4.75 -14.03 7.46
C SER A 72 4.98 -13.67 5.99
N VAL A 73 5.48 -14.63 5.21
CA VAL A 73 5.69 -14.48 3.77
C VAL A 73 4.37 -14.12 3.06
N VAL A 74 3.28 -14.75 3.48
CA VAL A 74 1.96 -14.62 2.83
C VAL A 74 1.18 -13.41 3.33
N PHE A 75 1.19 -13.13 4.64
CA PHE A 75 0.22 -12.23 5.26
C PHE A 75 0.79 -10.91 5.80
N TRP A 76 2.06 -10.82 6.21
CA TRP A 76 2.59 -9.58 6.81
C TRP A 76 4.03 -9.30 6.40
N ASN A 77 4.30 -9.55 5.12
CA ASN A 77 5.55 -9.19 4.47
C ASN A 77 5.55 -7.70 4.12
N GLU A 78 6.52 -6.94 4.63
CA GLU A 78 6.56 -5.49 4.42
C GLU A 78 6.60 -5.08 2.94
N TYR A 79 7.37 -5.79 2.12
CA TYR A 79 7.53 -5.47 0.70
C TYR A 79 6.23 -5.70 -0.06
N PHE A 80 5.47 -6.73 0.32
CA PHE A 80 4.12 -6.96 -0.20
C PHE A 80 3.20 -5.79 0.14
N LEU A 81 3.19 -5.36 1.40
CA LEU A 81 2.35 -4.25 1.87
C LEU A 81 2.69 -2.95 1.13
N TYR A 82 3.97 -2.65 0.94
CA TYR A 82 4.43 -1.46 0.20
C TYR A 82 3.94 -1.49 -1.25
N GLY A 83 4.22 -2.59 -1.97
CA GLY A 83 3.81 -2.77 -3.36
C GLY A 83 2.30 -2.74 -3.53
N ALA A 84 1.55 -3.44 -2.66
CA ALA A 84 0.10 -3.51 -2.71
C ALA A 84 -0.55 -2.13 -2.53
N ILE A 85 -0.07 -1.32 -1.59
CA ILE A 85 -0.60 0.03 -1.32
C ILE A 85 -0.36 0.96 -2.52
N ILE A 86 0.85 0.93 -3.11
CA ILE A 86 1.18 1.76 -4.28
C ILE A 86 0.36 1.34 -5.50
N PHE A 87 0.33 0.04 -5.80
CA PHE A 87 -0.45 -0.52 -6.91
C PHE A 87 -1.94 -0.17 -6.80
N LEU A 88 -2.52 -0.39 -5.61
CA LEU A 88 -3.94 -0.18 -5.35
C LEU A 88 -4.32 1.30 -5.35
N SER A 89 -3.41 2.18 -4.93
CA SER A 89 -3.59 3.62 -5.07
C SER A 89 -3.75 4.02 -6.54
N ALA A 90 -2.84 3.55 -7.41
CA ALA A 90 -2.90 3.83 -8.85
C ALA A 90 -4.14 3.23 -9.51
N ARG A 91 -4.51 2.01 -9.12
CA ARG A 91 -5.72 1.33 -9.59
C ARG A 91 -7.01 2.10 -9.26
N SER A 92 -7.10 2.68 -8.07
CA SER A 92 -8.31 3.38 -7.62
C SER A 92 -8.39 4.83 -8.06
N ILE A 93 -7.28 5.56 -8.12
CA ILE A 93 -7.28 6.98 -8.51
C ILE A 93 -7.68 7.18 -9.97
N ALA A 94 -7.43 6.17 -10.81
CA ALA A 94 -7.79 6.20 -12.22
C ALA A 94 -9.31 6.05 -12.48
N ILE A 95 -10.07 5.45 -11.54
CA ILE A 95 -11.49 5.11 -11.75
C ILE A 95 -12.37 6.33 -12.05
N PRO A 96 -12.36 7.42 -11.25
CA PRO A 96 -13.28 8.54 -11.47
C PRO A 96 -13.04 9.26 -12.80
N PHE A 97 -11.80 9.22 -13.29
CA PHE A 97 -11.41 9.82 -14.56
C PHE A 97 -11.83 8.98 -15.75
N ILE A 98 -11.58 7.66 -15.72
CA ILE A 98 -11.98 6.78 -16.83
C ILE A 98 -13.51 6.80 -16.98
N ARG A 99 -14.24 6.98 -15.87
CA ARG A 99 -15.69 7.18 -15.85
C ARG A 99 -16.15 8.51 -16.44
N SER A 100 -15.31 9.54 -16.44
CA SER A 100 -15.74 10.90 -16.83
C SER A 100 -15.96 11.03 -18.35
N GLU A 101 -17.02 11.74 -18.71
CA GLU A 101 -17.26 12.16 -20.09
C GLU A 101 -16.12 13.06 -20.58
N ALA A 102 -15.86 13.05 -21.90
CA ALA A 102 -14.73 13.77 -22.49
C ALA A 102 -14.73 15.29 -22.16
N LYS A 103 -15.92 15.90 -22.06
CA LYS A 103 -16.10 17.33 -21.75
C LYS A 103 -15.70 17.72 -20.32
N ASP A 104 -15.84 16.82 -19.35
CA ASP A 104 -15.59 17.09 -17.92
C ASP A 104 -14.19 16.64 -17.48
N ARG A 105 -13.43 16.00 -18.37
CA ARG A 105 -12.21 15.27 -18.06
C ARG A 105 -11.11 16.17 -17.49
N SER A 106 -10.89 17.35 -18.07
CA SER A 106 -9.88 18.31 -17.62
C SER A 106 -10.17 18.81 -16.20
N SER A 107 -11.43 19.20 -15.95
CA SER A 107 -11.89 19.64 -14.63
C SER A 107 -11.78 18.52 -13.58
N ARG A 108 -12.09 17.27 -13.95
CA ARG A 108 -11.94 16.10 -13.06
C ARG A 108 -10.47 15.82 -12.71
N ILE A 109 -9.54 15.94 -13.66
CA ILE A 109 -8.10 15.81 -13.38
C ILE A 109 -7.66 16.92 -12.44
N ALA A 110 -7.94 18.18 -12.77
CA ALA A 110 -7.56 19.33 -11.95
C ALA A 110 -8.09 19.18 -10.52
N ARG A 111 -9.34 18.74 -10.38
CA ARG A 111 -9.96 18.44 -9.08
C ARG A 111 -9.22 17.31 -8.36
N SER A 112 -8.92 16.21 -9.04
CA SER A 112 -8.20 15.08 -8.42
C SER A 112 -6.82 15.48 -7.95
N VAL A 113 -6.06 16.23 -8.76
CA VAL A 113 -4.72 16.73 -8.42
C VAL A 113 -4.80 17.58 -7.16
N LEU A 114 -5.63 18.63 -7.17
CA LEU A 114 -5.73 19.56 -6.03
C LEU A 114 -6.28 18.87 -4.78
N CYS A 115 -7.37 18.10 -4.94
CA CYS A 115 -8.02 17.49 -3.79
C CYS A 115 -7.13 16.47 -3.11
N ARG A 116 -6.32 15.74 -3.88
CA ARG A 116 -5.40 14.73 -3.33
C ARG A 116 -4.28 15.35 -2.52
N SER A 117 -3.72 16.47 -2.96
CA SER A 117 -2.69 17.18 -2.19
C SER A 117 -3.21 17.54 -0.81
N ILE A 118 -4.40 18.11 -0.71
CA ILE A 118 -5.01 18.50 0.59
C ILE A 118 -5.45 17.27 1.39
N ALA A 119 -6.09 16.29 0.74
CA ALA A 119 -6.63 15.10 1.41
C ALA A 119 -5.55 14.16 1.97
N LEU A 120 -4.30 14.25 1.49
CA LEU A 120 -3.16 13.51 2.05
C LEU A 120 -2.33 14.38 3.00
N SER A 121 -2.05 15.64 2.64
CA SER A 121 -1.15 16.49 3.45
C SER A 121 -1.71 16.83 4.82
N LEU A 122 -3.01 17.14 4.92
CA LEU A 122 -3.61 17.50 6.21
C LEU A 122 -3.64 16.33 7.21
N PRO A 123 -4.12 15.11 6.85
CA PRO A 123 -4.03 13.98 7.76
C PRO A 123 -2.60 13.64 8.15
N VAL A 124 -1.65 13.67 7.21
CA VAL A 124 -0.23 13.41 7.51
C VAL A 124 0.33 14.46 8.48
N ALA A 125 0.03 15.74 8.27
CA ALA A 125 0.46 16.81 9.15
C ALA A 125 -0.06 16.58 10.58
N VAL A 126 -1.37 16.34 10.74
CA VAL A 126 -1.95 16.08 12.07
C VAL A 126 -1.36 14.82 12.70
N SER A 127 -1.14 13.75 11.93
CA SER A 127 -0.49 12.54 12.42
C SER A 127 0.93 12.79 12.91
N LEU A 128 1.73 13.59 12.19
CA LEU A 128 3.07 13.98 12.62
C LEU A 128 3.04 14.93 13.83
N ALA A 129 2.04 15.79 13.95
CA ALA A 129 1.86 16.61 15.14
C ALA A 129 1.57 15.73 16.36
N ILE A 130 0.72 14.70 16.22
CA ILE A 130 0.50 13.69 17.25
C ILE A 130 1.82 12.98 17.59
N CYS A 131 2.62 12.57 16.60
CA CYS A 131 3.93 11.97 16.85
C CYS A 131 4.83 12.90 17.67
N LYS A 132 4.98 14.16 17.26
CA LYS A 132 5.79 15.16 17.97
C LYS A 132 5.34 15.35 19.43
N LEU A 133 4.03 15.36 19.68
CA LEU A 133 3.48 15.50 21.03
C LEU A 133 3.62 14.22 21.86
N ALA A 134 3.48 13.05 21.23
CA ALA A 134 3.54 11.76 21.89
C ALA A 134 4.97 11.30 22.19
N PHE A 135 5.94 11.59 21.32
CA PHE A 135 7.34 11.14 21.45
C PHE A 135 8.21 12.22 22.11
N THR A 136 7.91 12.53 23.37
CA THR A 136 8.79 13.34 24.23
C THR A 136 10.05 12.55 24.60
N HIS A 137 11.11 13.23 25.05
CA HIS A 137 12.37 12.60 25.50
C HIS A 137 12.13 11.39 26.41
N LYS A 138 11.29 11.54 27.45
CA LYS A 138 10.94 10.45 28.37
C LYS A 138 10.33 9.23 27.68
N ASN A 139 9.45 9.45 26.70
CA ASN A 139 8.80 8.35 25.98
C ASN A 139 9.79 7.69 24.99
N LEU A 140 10.67 8.47 24.37
CA LEU A 140 11.75 7.94 23.53
C LEU A 140 12.75 7.10 24.35
N ASP A 141 13.10 7.54 25.56
CA ASP A 141 13.94 6.78 26.48
C ASP A 141 13.29 5.44 26.85
N THR A 142 11.97 5.42 27.05
CA THR A 142 11.21 4.19 27.30
C THR A 142 11.28 3.23 26.11
N ILE A 143 11.20 3.76 24.88
CA ILE A 143 11.32 2.96 23.65
C ILE A 143 12.75 2.43 23.49
N SER A 144 13.77 3.24 23.80
CA SER A 144 15.17 2.80 23.79
C SER A 144 15.40 1.67 24.80
N GLN A 145 14.93 1.83 26.04
CA GLN A 145 15.02 0.79 27.06
C GLN A 145 14.28 -0.49 26.66
N PHE A 146 13.12 -0.37 26.01
CA PHE A 146 12.41 -1.51 25.44
C PHE A 146 13.24 -2.21 24.35
N LYS A 147 13.82 -1.44 23.42
CA LYS A 147 14.69 -1.95 22.35
C LYS A 147 15.87 -2.73 22.95
N ASP A 148 16.54 -2.16 23.94
CA ASP A 148 17.71 -2.75 24.58
C ASP A 148 17.36 -3.99 25.40
N SER A 149 16.30 -3.91 26.22
CA SER A 149 15.88 -5.03 27.09
C SER A 149 15.33 -6.23 26.33
N THR A 150 14.73 -6.02 25.17
CA THR A 150 14.21 -7.10 24.31
C THR A 150 15.23 -7.57 23.26
N GLY A 151 16.32 -6.84 23.06
CA GLY A 151 17.28 -7.09 21.98
C GLY A 151 16.66 -6.95 20.58
N ASN A 152 15.60 -6.13 20.44
CA ASN A 152 14.92 -5.96 19.16
C ASN A 152 15.75 -5.07 18.21
N LYS A 153 16.31 -5.66 17.16
CA LYS A 153 17.10 -4.97 16.13
C LYS A 153 16.25 -4.47 14.97
N SER A 154 14.96 -4.83 14.93
CA SER A 154 14.04 -4.54 13.83
C SER A 154 13.20 -3.28 14.05
N ILE A 155 13.31 -2.68 15.23
CA ILE A 155 12.69 -1.39 15.53
C ILE A 155 13.74 -0.32 15.73
N GLU A 156 13.37 0.88 15.36
CA GLU A 156 14.17 2.07 15.60
C GLU A 156 13.49 3.02 16.57
N VAL A 157 14.31 3.77 17.30
CA VAL A 157 13.82 4.83 18.17
C VAL A 157 13.41 6.01 17.27
N PRO A 158 12.15 6.49 17.33
CA PRO A 158 11.71 7.56 16.44
C PRO A 158 12.51 8.84 16.62
N TYR A 159 12.78 9.54 15.53
CA TYR A 159 13.49 10.82 15.57
C TYR A 159 12.69 11.90 16.32
N PHE A 160 13.34 12.61 17.24
CA PHE A 160 12.75 13.73 17.96
C PHE A 160 12.76 15.00 17.10
N ILE A 161 11.57 15.54 16.78
CA ILE A 161 11.43 16.78 16.02
C ILE A 161 11.60 17.98 16.97
N PRO A 162 12.70 18.77 16.86
CA PRO A 162 13.10 19.69 17.93
C PRO A 162 12.22 20.93 18.08
N ASN A 163 11.68 21.47 16.98
CA ASN A 163 10.92 22.72 17.02
C ASN A 163 9.80 22.76 15.96
N THR A 164 9.00 23.83 15.96
CA THR A 164 7.84 23.96 15.06
C THR A 164 8.23 24.12 13.60
N LEU A 165 9.35 24.81 13.33
CA LEU A 165 9.88 24.96 11.98
C LEU A 165 10.36 23.62 11.42
N ALA A 166 11.09 22.83 12.22
CA ALA A 166 11.51 21.48 11.85
C ALA A 166 10.31 20.56 11.59
N TYR A 167 9.23 20.69 12.37
CA TYR A 167 7.97 20.00 12.10
C TYR A 167 7.36 20.42 10.75
N PHE A 168 7.24 21.72 10.50
CA PHE A 168 6.71 22.23 9.23
C PHE A 168 7.54 21.73 8.04
N ASN A 169 8.88 21.83 8.12
CA ASN A 169 9.80 21.33 7.10
C ASN A 169 9.67 19.82 6.90
N SER A 170 9.45 19.05 7.97
CA SER A 170 9.24 17.60 7.89
C SER A 170 7.96 17.25 7.10
N VAL A 171 6.86 17.97 7.38
CA VAL A 171 5.60 17.81 6.63
C VAL A 171 5.77 18.25 5.19
N PHE A 172 6.41 19.40 4.94
CA PHE A 172 6.63 19.92 3.60
C PHE A 172 7.46 18.96 2.74
N ASN A 173 8.58 18.49 3.26
CA ASN A 173 9.48 17.57 2.55
C ASN A 173 8.81 16.23 2.20
N LEU A 174 7.86 15.74 3.01
CA LEU A 174 7.10 14.52 2.66
C LEU A 174 6.28 14.63 1.37
N PHE A 175 5.98 15.84 0.87
CA PHE A 175 5.24 16.03 -0.37
C PHE A 175 6.05 16.68 -1.48
N TRP A 176 7.29 17.10 -1.20
CA TRP A 176 8.12 17.88 -2.14
C TRP A 176 9.49 17.27 -2.41
N THR A 177 9.96 16.33 -1.58
CA THR A 177 11.22 15.64 -1.81
C THR A 177 11.02 14.43 -2.73
N SER A 178 11.80 14.38 -3.82
CA SER A 178 11.74 13.32 -4.84
C SER A 178 12.81 12.22 -4.69
N HIS A 179 13.72 12.36 -3.72
CA HIS A 179 14.83 11.43 -3.45
C HIS A 179 14.97 11.23 -1.93
N ASP A 180 15.61 10.14 -1.48
CA ASP A 180 15.92 9.88 -0.07
C ASP A 180 14.76 10.06 0.91
N TRP A 181 13.52 9.86 0.45
CA TRP A 181 12.30 10.03 1.24
C TRP A 181 12.23 9.12 2.47
N LEU A 182 13.03 8.05 2.50
CA LEU A 182 13.20 7.15 3.64
C LEU A 182 13.90 7.85 4.81
N LEU A 183 14.92 8.66 4.50
CA LEU A 183 15.77 9.36 5.46
C LEU A 183 15.18 10.72 5.87
N SER A 184 14.06 11.13 5.27
CA SER A 184 13.40 12.37 5.64
C SER A 184 12.97 12.36 7.11
N SER A 185 13.07 13.51 7.77
CA SER A 185 12.71 13.67 9.18
C SER A 185 11.26 13.30 9.48
N GLY A 186 10.35 13.49 8.51
CA GLY A 186 8.97 13.04 8.62
C GLY A 186 8.85 11.51 8.68
N SER A 187 9.60 10.80 7.84
CA SER A 187 9.63 9.33 7.84
C SER A 187 10.30 8.78 9.09
N THR A 188 11.46 9.30 9.48
CA THR A 188 12.21 8.78 10.65
C THR A 188 11.58 9.15 11.99
N ALA A 189 10.81 10.24 12.08
CA ALA A 189 10.02 10.57 13.27
C ALA A 189 8.74 9.74 13.39
N PHE A 190 8.27 9.14 12.29
CA PHE A 190 7.11 8.27 12.33
C PHE A 190 7.51 6.89 12.88
N PRO A 191 6.76 6.28 13.81
CA PRO A 191 7.30 5.17 14.61
C PRO A 191 7.67 3.91 13.84
N SER A 192 6.87 3.56 12.85
CA SER A 192 7.14 2.42 11.95
C SER A 192 8.10 2.78 10.82
N GLN A 193 8.52 4.05 10.70
CA GLN A 193 9.32 4.57 9.59
C GLN A 193 8.74 4.32 8.19
N THR A 194 7.41 4.14 8.09
CA THR A 194 6.72 3.83 6.84
C THR A 194 6.09 5.05 6.16
N LEU A 195 6.22 6.26 6.71
CA LEU A 195 5.49 7.44 6.21
C LEU A 195 5.92 7.85 4.80
N TRP A 196 7.13 7.46 4.37
CA TRP A 196 7.61 7.57 2.99
C TRP A 196 6.67 6.93 1.97
N MET A 197 5.88 5.91 2.36
CA MET A 197 4.90 5.29 1.47
C MET A 197 3.85 6.31 1.00
N ILE A 198 3.46 7.25 1.87
CA ILE A 198 2.53 8.32 1.49
C ILE A 198 3.19 9.29 0.50
N ASN A 199 4.47 9.59 0.68
CA ASN A 199 5.25 10.35 -0.31
C ASN A 199 5.26 9.60 -1.66
N ALA A 200 5.65 8.33 -1.68
CA ALA A 200 5.66 7.51 -2.89
C ALA A 200 4.27 7.49 -3.56
N VAL A 201 3.21 7.22 -2.81
CA VAL A 201 1.82 7.24 -3.29
C VAL A 201 1.41 8.61 -3.84
N TYR A 202 1.89 9.71 -3.26
CA TYR A 202 1.63 11.06 -3.72
C TYR A 202 2.37 11.36 -5.03
N VAL A 203 3.70 11.20 -5.07
CA VAL A 203 4.54 11.44 -6.25
C VAL A 203 4.10 10.57 -7.43
N GLN A 204 3.84 9.28 -7.19
CA GLN A 204 3.37 8.36 -8.21
C GLN A 204 2.00 8.73 -8.78
N SER A 205 1.20 9.54 -8.08
CA SER A 205 -0.08 10.01 -8.61
C SER A 205 0.10 10.93 -9.80
N TYR A 206 1.19 11.71 -9.86
CA TYR A 206 1.48 12.56 -11.02
C TYR A 206 1.77 11.72 -12.26
N THR A 207 2.51 10.63 -12.12
CA THR A 207 2.71 9.64 -13.20
C THR A 207 1.36 9.12 -13.71
N VAL A 208 0.47 8.73 -12.80
CA VAL A 208 -0.88 8.26 -13.14
C VAL A 208 -1.67 9.35 -13.88
N TYR A 209 -1.69 10.58 -13.38
CA TYR A 209 -2.40 11.69 -14.01
C TYR A 209 -1.89 11.99 -15.43
N MET A 210 -0.56 12.00 -15.63
CA MET A 210 0.04 12.24 -16.94
C MET A 210 -0.29 11.12 -17.92
N THR A 211 -0.20 9.86 -17.50
CA THR A 211 -0.58 8.73 -18.36
C THR A 211 -2.07 8.76 -18.69
N MET A 212 -2.92 9.13 -17.72
CA MET A 212 -4.37 9.22 -17.91
C MET A 212 -4.76 10.23 -18.99
N ILE A 213 -4.07 11.37 -19.09
CA ILE A 213 -4.30 12.36 -20.15
C ILE A 213 -4.08 11.74 -21.54
N ILE A 214 -3.15 10.80 -21.68
CA ILE A 214 -2.75 10.20 -22.97
C ILE A 214 -3.69 9.05 -23.38
N ILE A 215 -4.26 8.31 -22.42
CA ILE A 215 -5.11 7.13 -22.65
C ILE A 215 -6.18 7.38 -23.74
N PRO A 216 -7.01 8.44 -23.67
CA PRO A 216 -8.08 8.66 -24.64
C PRO A 216 -7.61 8.80 -26.10
N TYR A 217 -6.38 9.29 -26.31
CA TYR A 217 -5.81 9.58 -27.63
C TYR A 217 -5.01 8.42 -28.22
N THR A 218 -4.92 7.30 -27.51
CA THR A 218 -4.16 6.12 -27.93
C THR A 218 -5.10 4.94 -28.21
N ARG A 219 -4.73 4.08 -29.17
CA ARG A 219 -5.49 2.86 -29.49
C ARG A 219 -5.29 1.80 -28.41
N LYS A 220 -6.31 0.98 -28.11
CA LYS A 220 -6.28 -0.04 -27.05
C LYS A 220 -5.05 -0.95 -27.10
N LYS A 221 -4.69 -1.47 -28.30
CA LYS A 221 -3.50 -2.31 -28.48
C LYS A 221 -2.19 -1.59 -28.12
N TRP A 222 -2.05 -0.34 -28.54
CA TRP A 222 -0.88 0.49 -28.26
C TRP A 222 -0.77 0.83 -26.77
N ARG A 223 -1.90 1.08 -26.09
CA ARG A 223 -1.92 1.32 -24.63
C ARG A 223 -1.26 0.18 -23.85
N VAL A 224 -1.64 -1.07 -24.15
CA VAL A 224 -1.07 -2.25 -23.48
C VAL A 224 0.41 -2.42 -23.80
N GLN A 225 0.80 -2.29 -25.07
CA GLN A 225 2.20 -2.44 -25.50
C GLN A 225 3.11 -1.36 -24.90
N THR A 226 2.68 -0.10 -24.94
CA THR A 226 3.42 1.02 -24.35
C THR A 226 3.48 0.91 -22.83
N ALA A 227 2.39 0.49 -22.16
CA ALA A 227 2.41 0.26 -20.73
C ALA A 227 3.41 -0.85 -20.35
N PHE A 228 3.47 -1.94 -21.11
CA PHE A 228 4.43 -3.01 -20.88
C PHE A 228 5.89 -2.54 -21.07
N GLY A 229 6.17 -1.78 -22.13
CA GLY A 229 7.47 -1.15 -22.32
C GLY A 229 7.84 -0.19 -21.18
N PHE A 230 6.87 0.62 -20.72
CA PHE A 230 7.06 1.50 -19.56
C PHE A 230 7.42 0.70 -18.31
N ILE A 231 6.67 -0.37 -18.01
CA ILE A 231 6.87 -1.22 -16.83
C ILE A 231 8.29 -1.79 -16.81
N ILE A 232 8.77 -2.34 -17.94
CA ILE A 232 10.14 -2.88 -18.03
C ILE A 232 11.18 -1.79 -17.82
N THR A 233 11.01 -0.63 -18.44
CA THR A 233 11.94 0.49 -18.24
C THR A 233 11.92 0.99 -16.79
N ALA A 234 10.74 1.08 -16.18
CA ALA A 234 10.56 1.52 -14.80
C ALA A 234 11.17 0.54 -13.79
N TRP A 235 11.04 -0.76 -14.04
CA TRP A 235 11.75 -1.81 -13.32
C TRP A 235 13.26 -1.62 -13.44
N TRP A 236 13.77 -1.46 -14.66
CA TRP A 236 15.22 -1.33 -14.89
C TRP A 236 15.83 -0.12 -14.17
N VAL A 237 15.10 1.00 -14.08
CA VAL A 237 15.55 2.22 -13.36
C VAL A 237 15.15 2.26 -11.88
N GLN A 238 14.71 1.14 -11.32
CA GLN A 238 14.30 0.98 -9.92
C GLN A 238 13.25 1.96 -9.41
N SER A 239 12.32 2.35 -10.30
CA SER A 239 11.24 3.28 -9.99
C SER A 239 9.97 2.54 -9.59
N TRP A 240 9.26 3.02 -8.56
CA TRP A 240 7.92 2.53 -8.19
C TRP A 240 6.87 2.63 -9.31
N ALA A 241 7.19 3.31 -10.42
CA ALA A 241 6.30 3.47 -11.56
C ALA A 241 5.87 2.14 -12.21
N TRP A 242 6.65 1.06 -12.12
CA TRP A 242 6.21 -0.27 -12.61
C TRP A 242 4.99 -0.82 -11.85
N PHE A 243 4.91 -0.70 -10.52
CA PHE A 243 3.71 -1.05 -9.75
C PHE A 243 2.55 -0.11 -10.09
N THR A 244 2.84 1.19 -10.16
CA THR A 244 1.86 2.25 -10.42
C THR A 244 1.19 2.10 -11.80
N ILE A 245 1.99 1.98 -12.87
CA ILE A 245 1.50 1.84 -14.25
C ILE A 245 0.77 0.51 -14.41
N SER A 246 1.19 -0.55 -13.73
CA SER A 246 0.44 -1.81 -13.72
C SER A 246 -0.94 -1.63 -13.11
N GLY A 247 -1.06 -0.98 -11.95
CA GLY A 247 -2.36 -0.66 -11.34
C GLY A 247 -3.25 0.18 -12.25
N LEU A 248 -2.68 1.17 -12.96
CA LEU A 248 -3.39 1.95 -13.97
C LEU A 248 -3.83 1.10 -15.17
N LEU A 249 -2.97 0.21 -15.66
CA LEU A 249 -3.27 -0.69 -16.77
C LEU A 249 -4.43 -1.63 -16.43
N PHE A 250 -4.45 -2.20 -15.23
CA PHE A 250 -5.59 -2.98 -14.74
C PHE A 250 -6.88 -2.15 -14.73
N CYS A 251 -6.81 -0.89 -14.31
CA CYS A 251 -7.96 0.02 -14.37
C CYS A 251 -8.47 0.20 -15.81
N ASP A 252 -7.57 0.50 -16.75
CA ASP A 252 -7.93 0.69 -18.17
C ASP A 252 -8.46 -0.60 -18.81
N MET A 253 -7.86 -1.75 -18.53
CA MET A 253 -8.32 -3.04 -19.04
C MET A 253 -9.73 -3.37 -18.54
N VAL A 254 -9.98 -3.23 -17.24
CA VAL A 254 -11.29 -3.54 -16.64
C VAL A 254 -12.37 -2.58 -17.14
N MET A 255 -12.06 -1.28 -17.20
CA MET A 255 -13.07 -0.26 -17.52
C MET A 255 -13.30 -0.08 -19.02
N ASN A 256 -12.27 -0.23 -19.87
CA ASN A 256 -12.34 0.09 -21.30
C ASN A 256 -12.16 -1.12 -22.25
N MET A 257 -11.79 -2.30 -21.75
CA MET A 257 -11.42 -3.45 -22.59
C MET A 257 -12.17 -4.75 -22.30
N ASP A 258 -13.23 -4.74 -21.46
CA ASP A 258 -13.98 -5.97 -21.09
C ASP A 258 -13.02 -7.07 -20.60
N PHE A 259 -12.14 -6.71 -19.66
CA PHE A 259 -11.10 -7.65 -19.19
C PHE A 259 -11.69 -8.95 -18.65
N GLN A 260 -12.76 -8.87 -17.86
CA GLN A 260 -13.39 -10.03 -17.25
C GLN A 260 -13.96 -10.99 -18.32
N GLY A 261 -14.69 -10.46 -19.31
CA GLY A 261 -15.20 -11.26 -20.42
C GLY A 261 -14.07 -11.86 -21.26
N CYS A 262 -13.01 -11.10 -21.53
CA CYS A 262 -11.82 -11.59 -22.24
C CYS A 262 -11.11 -12.70 -21.45
N ALA A 263 -10.98 -12.55 -20.14
CA ALA A 263 -10.29 -13.51 -19.29
C ALA A 263 -11.03 -14.84 -19.20
N GLN A 264 -12.37 -14.79 -19.10
CA GLN A 264 -13.22 -15.98 -19.10
C GLN A 264 -13.25 -16.69 -20.45
N ARG A 265 -13.13 -15.94 -21.56
CA ARG A 265 -13.01 -16.50 -22.92
C ARG A 265 -11.68 -17.20 -23.18
N GLY A 266 -10.64 -16.90 -22.39
CA GLY A 266 -9.28 -17.43 -22.55
C GLY A 266 -8.44 -16.69 -23.59
N ILE A 267 -7.12 -16.79 -23.46
CA ILE A 267 -6.12 -16.15 -24.33
C ILE A 267 -6.00 -16.98 -25.62
N PRO A 268 -6.28 -16.42 -26.80
CA PRO A 268 -6.12 -17.14 -28.05
C PRO A 268 -4.63 -17.30 -28.39
N ILE A 269 -4.17 -18.53 -28.53
CA ILE A 269 -2.85 -18.89 -29.05
C ILE A 269 -3.04 -19.44 -30.46
N ASN A 270 -2.51 -18.70 -31.43
CA ASN A 270 -2.44 -19.14 -32.82
C ASN A 270 -1.20 -20.01 -32.98
N ILE A 271 -1.34 -21.32 -32.77
CA ILE A 271 -0.25 -22.27 -33.02
C ILE A 271 -0.31 -22.67 -34.51
N PRO A 272 0.75 -22.44 -35.29
CA PRO A 272 0.83 -22.86 -36.68
C PRO A 272 1.11 -24.37 -36.76
N HIS A 273 0.12 -25.20 -36.41
CA HIS A 273 0.26 -26.66 -36.49
C HIS A 273 -0.98 -27.28 -37.15
N GLN A 274 -0.77 -28.08 -38.21
CA GLN A 274 -1.82 -28.69 -39.05
C GLN A 274 -2.89 -29.47 -38.26
N ARG A 275 -2.54 -30.02 -37.09
CA ARG A 275 -3.44 -30.79 -36.22
C ARG A 275 -4.54 -29.95 -35.56
N PHE A 276 -4.40 -28.62 -35.56
CA PHE A 276 -5.37 -27.68 -35.01
C PHE A 276 -5.99 -26.79 -36.10
N GLN A 277 -5.90 -27.17 -37.37
CA GLN A 277 -6.65 -26.51 -38.44
C GLN A 277 -8.10 -27.01 -38.45
N LYS A 278 -9.05 -26.09 -38.67
CA LYS A 278 -10.43 -26.44 -38.96
C LYS A 278 -10.51 -27.13 -40.32
N SER A 279 -11.63 -27.79 -40.60
CA SER A 279 -11.95 -28.40 -41.90
C SER A 279 -11.93 -27.41 -43.08
N ASP A 280 -11.91 -26.09 -42.85
CA ASP A 280 -11.81 -25.05 -43.88
C ASP A 280 -10.36 -24.54 -44.10
N GLY A 281 -9.36 -25.12 -43.43
CA GLY A 281 -7.96 -24.70 -43.50
C GLY A 281 -7.56 -23.54 -42.56
N SER A 282 -8.51 -22.90 -41.87
CA SER A 282 -8.23 -21.84 -40.90
C SER A 282 -7.72 -22.40 -39.56
N PRO A 283 -6.74 -21.75 -38.91
CA PRO A 283 -6.23 -22.19 -37.61
C PRO A 283 -7.32 -22.07 -36.54
N ARG A 284 -7.57 -23.14 -35.77
CA ARG A 284 -8.39 -23.09 -34.57
C ARG A 284 -7.53 -22.53 -33.43
N PRO A 285 -7.80 -21.33 -32.91
CA PRO A 285 -6.99 -20.78 -31.82
C PRO A 285 -7.20 -21.65 -30.58
N LEU A 286 -6.11 -22.25 -30.08
CA LEU A 286 -6.12 -22.90 -28.77
C LEU A 286 -6.28 -21.79 -27.74
N ARG A 287 -7.30 -21.87 -26.89
CA ARG A 287 -7.52 -20.86 -25.85
C ARG A 287 -6.98 -21.33 -24.53
N VAL A 288 -5.98 -20.62 -24.02
CA VAL A 288 -5.40 -20.87 -22.71
C VAL A 288 -6.18 -20.08 -21.67
N PRO A 289 -6.77 -20.71 -20.64
CA PRO A 289 -7.44 -20.00 -19.57
C PRO A 289 -6.50 -19.01 -18.86
N VAL A 290 -7.00 -17.81 -18.53
CA VAL A 290 -6.19 -16.76 -17.88
C VAL A 290 -5.68 -17.16 -16.48
N TRP A 291 -6.33 -18.12 -15.81
CA TRP A 291 -5.82 -18.64 -14.54
C TRP A 291 -4.45 -19.30 -14.65
N ILE A 292 -4.05 -19.80 -15.83
CA ILE A 292 -2.76 -20.45 -16.03
C ILE A 292 -1.61 -19.44 -15.90
N PRO A 293 -1.52 -18.37 -16.73
CA PRO A 293 -0.47 -17.37 -16.56
C PRO A 293 -0.57 -16.63 -15.22
N ALA A 294 -1.78 -16.35 -14.73
CA ALA A 294 -1.96 -15.71 -13.42
C ALA A 294 -1.44 -16.60 -12.27
N GLY A 295 -1.75 -17.90 -12.33
CA GLY A 295 -1.29 -18.90 -11.36
C GLY A 295 0.21 -19.11 -11.44
N PHE A 296 0.79 -19.08 -12.64
CA PHE A 296 2.23 -19.12 -12.82
C PHE A 296 2.92 -17.91 -12.16
N CYS A 297 2.42 -16.69 -12.38
CA CYS A 297 2.96 -15.49 -11.71
C CYS A 297 2.88 -15.61 -10.18
N LEU A 298 1.72 -16.01 -9.64
CA LEU A 298 1.57 -16.24 -8.20
C LEU A 298 2.55 -17.29 -7.67
N ALA A 299 2.62 -18.45 -8.31
CA ALA A 299 3.47 -19.54 -7.88
C ALA A 299 4.95 -19.16 -7.96
N ALA A 300 5.37 -18.48 -9.03
CA ALA A 300 6.74 -18.00 -9.18
C ALA A 300 7.09 -16.97 -8.11
N GLY A 301 6.23 -15.97 -7.87
CA GLY A 301 6.48 -14.95 -6.84
C GLY A 301 6.54 -15.53 -5.44
N PHE A 302 5.60 -16.40 -5.05
CA PHE A 302 5.66 -17.08 -3.75
C PHE A 302 6.87 -18.02 -3.64
N PHE A 303 7.18 -18.77 -4.69
CA PHE A 303 8.36 -19.63 -4.71
C PHE A 303 9.64 -18.83 -4.46
N MET A 304 9.82 -17.70 -5.14
CA MET A 304 10.95 -16.79 -4.91
C MET A 304 10.97 -16.32 -3.45
N GLN A 305 9.86 -15.82 -2.92
CA GLN A 305 9.82 -15.37 -1.52
C GLN A 305 10.17 -16.46 -0.51
N PHE A 306 9.62 -17.67 -0.67
CA PHE A 306 9.94 -18.79 0.21
C PHE A 306 11.39 -19.23 0.04
N ALA A 307 11.92 -19.22 -1.19
CA ALA A 307 13.33 -19.49 -1.44
C ALA A 307 14.22 -18.50 -0.70
N TRP A 308 13.92 -17.20 -0.76
CA TRP A 308 14.73 -16.18 -0.07
C TRP A 308 14.54 -16.22 1.46
N ALA A 309 13.33 -16.44 1.95
CA ALA A 309 13.07 -16.48 3.39
C ALA A 309 13.59 -17.77 4.06
N ALA A 310 13.57 -18.91 3.36
CA ALA A 310 13.82 -20.21 3.97
C ALA A 310 15.14 -20.88 3.54
N TRP A 311 15.59 -20.69 2.30
CA TRP A 311 16.71 -21.43 1.70
C TRP A 311 17.94 -20.55 1.42
N ARG A 312 17.79 -19.45 0.67
CA ARG A 312 18.88 -18.57 0.23
C ARG A 312 18.66 -17.11 0.63
N PRO A 313 18.64 -16.79 1.94
CA PRO A 313 18.50 -15.41 2.41
C PRO A 313 19.67 -14.52 1.99
N ASP A 314 20.84 -15.10 1.71
CA ASP A 314 22.00 -14.42 1.18
C ASP A 314 21.79 -13.82 -0.22
N LEU A 315 20.81 -14.33 -0.98
CA LEU A 315 20.46 -13.83 -2.30
C LEU A 315 19.32 -12.79 -2.26
N PHE A 316 18.76 -12.47 -1.09
CA PHE A 316 17.57 -11.63 -0.96
C PHE A 316 17.73 -10.23 -1.59
N ASP A 317 18.91 -9.62 -1.45
CA ASP A 317 19.21 -8.27 -1.97
C ASP A 317 19.92 -8.30 -3.33
N LYS A 318 20.21 -9.49 -3.88
CA LYS A 318 20.98 -9.63 -5.13
C LYS A 318 20.23 -9.13 -6.36
N GLU A 319 18.90 -9.10 -6.30
CA GLU A 319 18.07 -8.46 -7.32
C GLU A 319 18.49 -7.00 -7.55
N TYR A 320 18.89 -6.29 -6.49
CA TYR A 320 19.18 -4.87 -6.58
C TYR A 320 20.43 -4.52 -7.39
N GLU A 321 21.31 -5.49 -7.63
CA GLU A 321 22.55 -5.32 -8.40
C GLU A 321 22.29 -5.09 -9.91
N TYR A 322 21.09 -5.41 -10.40
CA TYR A 322 20.73 -5.36 -11.81
C TYR A 322 20.00 -4.09 -12.25
N HIS A 323 19.74 -3.15 -11.34
CA HIS A 323 19.09 -1.88 -11.68
C HIS A 323 20.09 -0.75 -11.93
N THR A 324 19.66 0.26 -12.67
CA THR A 324 20.44 1.49 -12.86
C THR A 324 20.34 2.41 -11.64
N GLY A 325 21.40 3.17 -11.36
CA GLY A 325 21.41 4.16 -10.29
C GLY A 325 20.92 5.52 -10.75
N LEU A 326 19.67 5.61 -11.23
CA LEU A 326 19.07 6.77 -11.91
C LEU A 326 19.36 8.14 -11.28
N TYR A 327 19.49 8.20 -9.94
CA TYR A 327 19.61 9.44 -9.19
C TYR A 327 21.04 9.80 -8.77
N TYR A 328 22.03 8.93 -9.01
CA TYR A 328 23.39 9.17 -8.50
C TYR A 328 24.52 8.55 -9.37
N THR A 329 24.22 7.71 -10.35
CA THR A 329 25.21 7.18 -11.32
C THR A 329 24.60 6.99 -12.72
N ALA A 330 25.42 7.14 -13.75
CA ALA A 330 25.01 6.91 -15.14
C ALA A 330 24.93 5.41 -15.52
N GLY A 331 25.32 4.51 -14.61
CA GLY A 331 25.39 3.06 -14.85
C GLY A 331 24.58 2.22 -13.87
N LEU A 332 25.00 0.97 -13.68
CA LEU A 332 24.42 0.06 -12.67
C LEU A 332 24.62 0.60 -11.25
N ASN A 333 23.66 0.26 -10.39
CA ASN A 333 23.60 0.66 -8.99
C ASN A 333 24.59 -0.16 -8.15
N TYR A 334 25.86 0.25 -8.14
CA TYR A 334 26.90 -0.39 -7.31
C TYR A 334 26.77 -0.06 -5.81
N GLU A 335 26.00 0.98 -5.44
CA GLU A 335 25.73 1.39 -4.05
C GLU A 335 24.30 1.04 -3.61
N TYR A 336 23.81 -0.14 -4.02
CA TYR A 336 22.41 -0.51 -3.81
C TYR A 336 22.04 -0.58 -2.32
N LYS A 337 22.99 -0.87 -1.42
CA LYS A 337 22.73 -0.94 0.02
C LYS A 337 22.28 0.40 0.63
N THR A 338 22.75 1.51 0.07
CA THR A 338 22.43 2.86 0.56
C THR A 338 21.36 3.55 -0.28
N HIS A 339 21.25 3.19 -1.57
CA HIS A 339 20.35 3.86 -2.52
C HIS A 339 19.51 2.85 -3.34
N HIS A 340 18.61 2.10 -2.70
CA HIS A 340 17.61 1.27 -3.39
C HIS A 340 16.18 1.65 -2.99
N THR A 341 15.24 1.36 -3.88
CA THR A 341 13.81 1.35 -3.53
C THR A 341 13.44 -0.06 -3.07
N TYR A 342 12.50 -0.17 -2.12
CA TYR A 342 11.97 -1.45 -1.64
C TYR A 342 11.02 -2.14 -2.65
N ALA A 343 11.13 -1.85 -3.94
CA ALA A 343 10.34 -2.52 -4.97
C ALA A 343 11.03 -3.83 -5.36
N ARG A 344 10.28 -4.94 -5.45
CA ARG A 344 10.83 -6.28 -5.71
C ARG A 344 10.02 -7.08 -6.73
N ASP A 345 10.70 -7.94 -7.47
CA ASP A 345 10.17 -8.81 -8.52
C ASP A 345 9.22 -9.87 -7.96
N ASP A 346 9.60 -10.50 -6.85
CA ASP A 346 8.80 -11.54 -6.20
C ASP A 346 7.41 -11.00 -5.79
N ILE A 347 7.37 -9.81 -5.19
CA ILE A 347 6.13 -9.09 -4.87
C ILE A 347 5.36 -8.70 -6.12
N TYR A 348 6.06 -8.18 -7.13
CA TYR A 348 5.42 -7.73 -8.35
C TYR A 348 4.66 -8.88 -9.02
N LEU A 349 5.27 -10.06 -9.12
CA LEU A 349 4.64 -11.27 -9.65
C LEU A 349 3.42 -11.71 -8.82
N ILE A 350 3.51 -11.65 -7.48
CA ILE A 350 2.38 -11.94 -6.59
C ILE A 350 1.22 -10.98 -6.88
N LEU A 351 1.47 -9.67 -6.95
CA LEU A 351 0.41 -8.69 -7.19
C LEU A 351 -0.22 -8.84 -8.58
N ILE A 352 0.58 -9.00 -9.64
CA ILE A 352 0.05 -9.18 -10.99
C ILE A 352 -0.81 -10.44 -11.08
N GLY A 353 -0.33 -11.55 -10.52
CA GLY A 353 -1.09 -12.81 -10.46
C GLY A 353 -2.39 -12.64 -9.68
N PHE A 354 -2.31 -12.10 -8.46
CA PHE A 354 -3.46 -11.89 -7.58
C PHE A 354 -4.50 -10.95 -8.20
N PHE A 355 -4.11 -9.79 -8.72
CA PHE A 355 -5.05 -8.86 -9.34
C PHE A 355 -5.61 -9.40 -10.66
N THR A 356 -4.85 -10.21 -11.41
CA THR A 356 -5.42 -10.93 -12.56
C THR A 356 -6.57 -11.84 -12.13
N PHE A 357 -6.39 -12.60 -11.04
CA PHE A 357 -7.47 -13.43 -10.49
C PHE A 357 -8.64 -12.61 -9.96
N LEU A 358 -8.35 -11.56 -9.19
CA LEU A 358 -9.36 -10.67 -8.59
C LEU A 358 -10.24 -10.02 -9.65
N GLU A 359 -9.66 -9.61 -10.77
CA GLU A 359 -10.38 -8.92 -11.85
C GLU A 359 -11.05 -9.90 -12.82
N ALA A 360 -10.55 -11.14 -12.94
CA ALA A 360 -11.13 -12.17 -13.81
C ALA A 360 -12.33 -12.91 -13.17
N TYR A 361 -12.33 -13.09 -11.84
CA TYR A 361 -13.29 -13.97 -11.16
C TYR A 361 -14.11 -13.25 -10.08
N SER A 362 -15.43 -13.30 -10.22
CA SER A 362 -16.38 -12.68 -9.28
C SER A 362 -16.37 -13.31 -7.89
N VAL A 363 -15.93 -14.57 -7.75
CA VAL A 363 -15.84 -15.25 -6.45
C VAL A 363 -14.87 -14.51 -5.51
N LEU A 364 -13.70 -14.11 -6.02
CA LEU A 364 -12.73 -13.34 -5.24
C LEU A 364 -13.26 -11.94 -4.92
N GLN A 365 -13.93 -11.30 -5.88
CA GLN A 365 -14.55 -9.99 -5.67
C GLN A 365 -15.56 -10.05 -4.52
N ARG A 366 -16.42 -11.08 -4.47
CA ARG A 366 -17.40 -11.29 -3.40
C ARG A 366 -16.75 -11.47 -2.03
N ILE A 367 -15.60 -12.14 -1.94
CA ILE A 367 -14.85 -12.29 -0.67
C ILE A 367 -14.43 -10.91 -0.16
N PHE A 368 -13.90 -10.07 -1.04
CA PHE A 368 -13.46 -8.73 -0.67
C PHE A 368 -14.61 -7.71 -0.53
N GLU A 369 -15.78 -7.96 -1.12
CA GLU A 369 -16.99 -7.17 -0.89
C GLU A 369 -17.58 -7.34 0.53
N ASN A 370 -16.94 -8.15 1.38
CA ASN A 370 -17.31 -8.27 2.79
C ASN A 370 -17.38 -6.89 3.47
N LYS A 371 -18.50 -6.63 4.15
CA LYS A 371 -18.80 -5.37 4.84
C LYS A 371 -17.70 -4.96 5.83
N LEU A 372 -17.09 -5.91 6.54
CA LEU A 372 -16.00 -5.64 7.48
C LEU A 372 -14.78 -5.09 6.74
N PHE A 373 -14.34 -5.76 5.68
CA PHE A 373 -13.20 -5.33 4.88
C PHE A 373 -13.46 -3.99 4.20
N VAL A 374 -14.64 -3.80 3.61
CA VAL A 374 -15.02 -2.51 3.02
C VAL A 374 -15.04 -1.39 4.08
N TYR A 375 -15.51 -1.69 5.30
CA TYR A 375 -15.52 -0.73 6.40
C TYR A 375 -14.11 -0.30 6.80
N LEU A 376 -13.19 -1.25 6.98
CA LEU A 376 -11.78 -0.99 7.30
C LEU A 376 -11.09 -0.25 6.16
N GLY A 377 -11.32 -0.67 4.92
CA GLY A 377 -10.71 -0.06 3.73
C GLY A 377 -11.11 1.39 3.49
N LYS A 378 -12.32 1.79 3.89
CA LYS A 378 -12.75 3.21 3.86
C LYS A 378 -11.96 4.11 4.82
N ARG A 379 -11.31 3.52 5.82
CA ARG A 379 -10.55 4.16 6.90
C ARG A 379 -9.07 3.81 6.85
N SER A 380 -8.60 3.20 5.77
CA SER A 380 -7.26 2.62 5.72
C SER A 380 -6.15 3.62 5.98
N LEU A 381 -6.32 4.87 5.52
CA LEU A 381 -5.36 5.94 5.80
C LEU A 381 -5.32 6.29 7.29
N SER A 382 -6.48 6.45 7.94
CA SER A 382 -6.56 6.69 9.39
C SER A 382 -5.92 5.56 10.21
N TYR A 383 -6.17 4.30 9.87
CA TYR A 383 -5.52 3.16 10.53
C TYR A 383 -4.01 3.19 10.33
N PHE A 384 -3.55 3.39 9.09
CA PHE A 384 -2.12 3.49 8.77
C PHE A 384 -1.40 4.58 9.58
N LEU A 385 -2.02 5.75 9.72
CA LEU A 385 -1.45 6.90 10.42
C LEU A 385 -1.44 6.76 11.96
N ILE A 386 -2.39 6.00 12.53
CA ILE A 386 -2.55 5.90 13.99
C ILE A 386 -1.95 4.63 14.60
N GLN A 387 -1.96 3.50 13.88
CA GLN A 387 -1.61 2.20 14.47
C GLN A 387 -0.21 2.15 15.08
N SER A 388 0.80 2.65 14.38
CA SER A 388 2.19 2.62 14.84
C SER A 388 2.42 3.55 16.04
N ILE A 389 1.76 4.71 16.05
CA ILE A 389 1.76 5.64 17.18
C ILE A 389 1.25 4.93 18.44
N ILE A 390 0.11 4.26 18.35
CA ILE A 390 -0.50 3.55 19.48
C ILE A 390 0.37 2.36 19.94
N ILE A 391 0.91 1.58 19.00
CA ILE A 391 1.79 0.45 19.31
C ILE A 391 3.03 0.92 20.10
N TYR A 392 3.67 1.99 19.66
CA TYR A 392 4.90 2.50 20.29
C TYR A 392 4.66 3.28 21.58
N THR A 393 3.47 3.89 21.73
CA THR A 393 3.17 4.72 22.91
C THR A 393 2.48 3.94 24.02
N ALA A 394 1.38 3.26 23.71
CA ALA A 394 0.61 2.49 24.68
C ALA A 394 1.10 1.04 24.76
N GLY A 395 1.32 0.40 23.62
CA GLY A 395 1.72 -1.01 23.57
C GLY A 395 3.05 -1.27 24.29
N ILE A 396 4.11 -0.53 23.93
CA ILE A 396 5.43 -0.67 24.57
C ILE A 396 5.34 -0.41 26.07
N LYS A 397 4.60 0.62 26.52
CA LYS A 397 4.43 0.90 27.95
C LYS A 397 3.74 -0.23 28.70
N VAL A 398 2.65 -0.78 28.16
CA VAL A 398 1.94 -1.91 28.78
C VAL A 398 2.83 -3.15 28.82
N PHE A 399 3.57 -3.43 27.75
CA PHE A 399 4.51 -4.53 27.73
C PHE A 399 5.59 -4.35 28.81
N THR A 400 6.24 -3.19 28.85
CA THR A 400 7.30 -2.88 29.82
C THR A 400 6.78 -2.94 31.25
N GLN A 401 5.60 -2.37 31.53
CA GLN A 401 4.95 -2.42 32.84
C GLN A 401 4.70 -3.85 33.28
N THR A 402 3.99 -4.63 32.46
CA THR A 402 3.64 -6.01 32.81
C THR A 402 4.86 -6.91 32.95
N ARG A 403 5.88 -6.70 32.11
CA ARG A 403 7.08 -7.55 32.08
C ARG A 403 8.05 -7.22 33.21
N GLN A 404 8.28 -5.95 33.49
CA GLN A 404 9.34 -5.50 34.41
C GLN A 404 8.80 -5.23 35.82
N HIS A 405 7.59 -4.67 35.95
CA HIS A 405 7.02 -4.33 37.25
C HIS A 405 6.11 -5.43 37.80
N ASP A 406 5.26 -6.02 36.95
CA ASP A 406 4.28 -7.03 37.39
C ASP A 406 4.85 -8.47 37.32
N GLY A 407 6.06 -8.64 36.79
CA GLY A 407 6.76 -9.93 36.71
C GLY A 407 6.15 -10.94 35.74
N ALA A 408 5.27 -10.50 34.82
CA ALA A 408 4.60 -11.39 33.89
C ALA A 408 5.58 -12.06 32.90
N ASN A 409 5.22 -13.25 32.44
CA ASN A 409 6.00 -13.92 31.39
C ASN A 409 5.85 -13.18 30.05
N PHE A 410 6.81 -13.39 29.14
CA PHE A 410 6.85 -12.69 27.85
C PHE A 410 5.56 -12.86 27.03
N PRO A 411 5.01 -14.08 26.82
CA PRO A 411 3.74 -14.26 26.11
C PRO A 411 2.58 -13.47 26.73
N SER A 412 2.44 -13.47 28.06
CA SER A 412 1.39 -12.74 28.75
C SER A 412 1.51 -11.23 28.55
N SER A 413 2.73 -10.68 28.64
CA SER A 413 2.99 -9.26 28.35
C SER A 413 2.69 -8.90 26.90
N THR A 414 3.04 -9.76 25.94
CA THR A 414 2.72 -9.54 24.52
C THR A 414 1.21 -9.59 24.27
N ILE A 415 0.48 -10.52 24.89
CA ILE A 415 -0.98 -10.59 24.76
C ILE A 415 -1.64 -9.36 25.37
N ALA A 416 -1.18 -8.91 26.54
CA ALA A 416 -1.67 -7.68 27.17
C ALA A 416 -1.45 -6.47 26.24
N ALA A 417 -0.25 -6.34 25.66
CA ALA A 417 0.04 -5.29 24.69
C ALA A 417 -0.84 -5.39 23.43
N LEU A 418 -1.08 -6.59 22.89
CA LEU A 418 -1.95 -6.82 21.73
C LEU A 418 -3.37 -6.34 22.00
N VAL A 419 -3.95 -6.76 23.13
CA VAL A 419 -5.31 -6.38 23.53
C VAL A 419 -5.39 -4.87 23.71
N THR A 420 -4.43 -4.24 24.40
CA THR A 420 -4.40 -2.79 24.56
C THR A 420 -4.30 -2.09 23.21
N CYS A 421 -3.41 -2.52 22.32
CA CYS A 421 -3.26 -1.93 20.98
C CYS A 421 -4.56 -2.06 20.18
N LEU A 422 -5.23 -3.22 20.15
CA LEU A 422 -6.49 -3.37 19.43
C LEU A 422 -7.61 -2.48 19.99
N VAL A 423 -7.79 -2.48 21.31
CA VAL A 423 -8.83 -1.70 22.00
C VAL A 423 -8.61 -0.20 21.84
N THR A 424 -7.38 0.25 21.68
CA THR A 424 -7.05 1.69 21.52
C THR A 424 -6.95 2.12 20.06
N THR A 425 -6.37 1.32 19.17
CA THR A 425 -6.21 1.65 17.74
C THR A 425 -7.54 1.75 17.03
N ILE A 426 -8.49 0.83 17.26
CA ILE A 426 -9.80 0.85 16.59
C ILE A 426 -10.56 2.17 16.84
N PRO A 427 -10.82 2.60 18.09
CA PRO A 427 -11.51 3.86 18.34
C PRO A 427 -10.67 5.09 17.96
N ALA A 428 -9.35 5.06 18.15
CA ALA A 428 -8.49 6.18 17.77
C ALA A 428 -8.47 6.41 16.25
N ALA A 429 -8.41 5.34 15.45
CA ALA A 429 -8.50 5.42 14.00
C ALA A 429 -9.88 5.91 13.54
N GLU A 430 -10.97 5.47 14.18
CA GLU A 430 -12.32 5.98 13.87
C GLU A 430 -12.46 7.48 14.23
N LEU A 431 -11.91 7.90 15.36
CA LEU A 431 -11.90 9.30 15.77
C LEU A 431 -11.10 10.15 14.78
N PHE A 432 -9.90 9.70 14.42
CA PHE A 432 -9.04 10.38 13.45
C PHE A 432 -9.72 10.47 12.07
N TYR A 433 -10.39 9.40 11.63
CA TYR A 433 -11.15 9.40 10.38
C TYR A 433 -12.22 10.48 10.37
N ARG A 434 -13.00 10.59 11.45
CA ARG A 434 -14.13 11.55 11.54
C ARG A 434 -13.69 12.99 11.75
N LEU A 435 -12.63 13.22 12.53
CA LEU A 435 -12.19 14.56 12.90
C LEU A 435 -11.17 15.16 11.94
N VAL A 436 -10.41 14.31 11.23
CA VAL A 436 -9.28 14.76 10.40
C VAL A 436 -9.46 14.33 8.96
N GLU A 437 -9.54 13.03 8.68
CA GLU A 437 -9.51 12.52 7.31
C GLU A 437 -10.72 12.97 6.48
N LEU A 438 -11.94 12.78 7.02
CA LEU A 438 -13.18 13.14 6.33
C LEU A 438 -13.32 14.66 6.14
N PRO A 439 -13.11 15.51 7.17
CA PRO A 439 -13.09 16.96 6.99
C PRO A 439 -12.04 17.43 5.98
N SER A 440 -10.84 16.83 5.95
CA SER A 440 -9.80 17.17 4.97
C SER A 440 -10.27 16.92 3.53
N LYS A 441 -10.96 15.79 3.28
CA LYS A 441 -11.55 15.49 1.96
C LYS A 441 -12.65 16.47 1.57
N VAL A 442 -13.51 16.85 2.53
CA VAL A 442 -14.58 17.83 2.28
C VAL A 442 -14.00 19.20 1.99
N LEU A 443 -13.03 19.65 2.79
CA LEU A 443 -12.33 20.91 2.61
C LEU A 443 -11.66 20.97 1.24
N ALA A 444 -10.97 19.91 0.84
CA ALA A 444 -10.33 19.77 -0.45
C ALA A 444 -11.30 20.00 -1.62
N HIS A 445 -12.48 19.37 -1.57
CA HIS A 445 -13.51 19.55 -2.59
C HIS A 445 -14.11 20.96 -2.58
N ARG A 446 -14.40 21.52 -1.40
CA ARG A 446 -14.93 22.88 -1.28
C ARG A 446 -13.95 23.93 -1.78
N PHE A 447 -12.66 23.76 -1.47
CA PHE A 447 -11.61 24.66 -1.92
C PHE A 447 -11.51 24.67 -3.45
N PHE A 448 -11.56 23.51 -4.09
CA PHE A 448 -11.63 23.43 -5.56
C PHE A 448 -12.87 24.14 -6.11
N ASP A 449 -14.05 23.89 -5.52
CA ASP A 449 -15.30 24.50 -5.98
C ASP A 449 -15.30 26.04 -5.82
N ILE A 450 -14.49 26.60 -4.91
CA ILE A 450 -14.28 28.05 -4.77
C ILE A 450 -13.38 28.60 -5.88
N LEU A 451 -12.31 27.88 -6.23
CA LEU A 451 -11.33 28.34 -7.25
C LEU A 451 -11.89 28.35 -8.68
N VAL A 452 -12.90 27.51 -8.95
CA VAL A 452 -13.51 27.38 -10.29
C VAL A 452 -14.69 28.35 -10.48
N LYS A 453 -15.19 28.93 -9.39
CA LYS A 453 -16.16 30.03 -9.43
C LYS A 453 -15.43 31.35 -9.63
#